data_AF-A0A2V7VCH7-F1
#
_entry.id   AF-A0A2V7VCH7-F1
#
_cell.length_a   1.000
_cell.length_b   1.000
_cell.length_c   1.000
_cell.angle_alpha   90.00
_cell.angle_beta   90.00
_cell.angle_gamma   90.00
#
_symmetry.space_group_name_H-M   'P 1'
#
loop_
_entity.id
_entity.type
_entity.pdbx_description
1 polymer ?
#
loop_
_entity_poly.entity_id
_entity_poly.type
_entity_poly.pdbx_seq_one_letter_code
_entity_poly.pdbx_strand_id
1 'polypeptide(L)'
;MSPRGQPVLRDQLERASLSIALNIAEGAGRRSRPDKNRFYGIARGSTNECAAIIDLLRVRGLASEASCNQARELLVRIVQMLTRLQQRMAA
;
A
#
# COMPACT_ATOMS: atom_id res chain seq x y z
N MET A 1 24.52 7.74 19.01
CA MET A 1 23.40 7.41 18.11
C MET A 1 23.84 6.27 17.20
N SER A 2 23.24 5.09 17.33
CA SER A 2 23.59 3.88 16.58
C SER A 2 22.90 3.89 15.19
N PRO A 3 23.50 3.32 14.11
CA PRO A 3 23.01 3.35 12.72
C PRO A 3 21.82 2.42 12.46
N ARG A 4 20.85 2.40 13.38
CA ARG A 4 19.63 1.59 13.25
C ARG A 4 18.54 2.46 12.63
N GLY A 5 18.08 2.04 11.46
CA GLY A 5 17.20 2.78 10.56
C GLY A 5 15.96 3.38 11.24
N GLN A 6 15.43 4.43 10.62
CA GLN A 6 14.33 5.24 11.17
C GLN A 6 13.14 4.37 11.59
N PRO A 7 12.94 4.11 12.89
CA PRO A 7 11.97 3.12 13.36
C PRO A 7 10.55 3.53 12.99
N VAL A 8 10.27 4.83 12.94
CA VAL A 8 8.99 5.40 12.53
C VAL A 8 8.66 5.05 11.08
N LEU A 9 9.59 5.21 10.13
CA LEU A 9 9.32 4.90 8.72
C LEU A 9 9.10 3.41 8.49
N ARG A 10 9.88 2.57 9.19
CA ARG A 10 9.71 1.11 9.13
C ARG A 10 8.33 0.71 9.64
N ASP A 11 7.95 1.18 10.82
CA ASP A 11 6.68 0.86 11.45
C ASP A 11 5.48 1.39 10.63
N GLN A 12 5.59 2.59 10.06
CA GLN A 12 4.56 3.10 9.15
C GLN A 12 4.44 2.27 7.86
N LEU A 13 5.58 1.84 7.27
CA LEU A 13 5.57 1.00 6.08
C LEU A 13 4.96 -0.37 6.37
N GLU A 14 5.32 -0.97 7.51
CA GLU A 14 4.78 -2.25 7.95
C GLU A 14 3.27 -2.16 8.17
N ARG A 15 2.79 -1.17 8.94
CA ARG A 15 1.35 -0.96 9.17
C ARG A 15 0.57 -0.71 7.88
N ALA A 16 1.07 0.16 7.01
CA ALA A 16 0.43 0.43 5.72
C ALA A 16 0.38 -0.82 4.84
N SER A 17 1.49 -1.58 4.75
CA SER A 17 1.55 -2.80 3.94
C SER A 17 0.60 -3.91 4.46
N LEU A 18 0.51 -4.08 5.78
CA LEU A 18 -0.44 -4.98 6.42
C LEU A 18 -1.88 -4.54 6.15
N SER A 19 -2.16 -3.25 6.24
CA SER A 19 -3.49 -2.69 5.93
C SER A 19 -3.94 -3.01 4.51
N ILE A 20 -3.03 -2.98 3.51
CA ILE A 20 -3.35 -3.37 2.12
C ILE A 20 -3.89 -4.80 2.09
N ALA A 21 -3.12 -5.76 2.63
CA ALA A 21 -3.49 -7.18 2.59
C ALA A 21 -4.79 -7.46 3.37
N LEU A 22 -4.91 -6.89 4.58
CA LEU A 22 -6.08 -7.07 5.43
C LEU A 22 -7.35 -6.50 4.79
N ASN A 23 -7.29 -5.30 4.21
CA ASN A 23 -8.46 -4.70 3.56
C ASN A 23 -8.82 -5.40 2.23
N ILE A 24 -7.85 -5.97 1.50
CA ILE A 24 -8.16 -6.82 0.34
C ILE A 24 -8.92 -8.07 0.78
N ALA A 25 -8.43 -8.77 1.79
CA ALA A 25 -9.07 -9.99 2.31
C ALA A 25 -10.47 -9.69 2.86
N GLU A 26 -10.60 -8.63 3.64
CA GLU A 26 -11.87 -8.18 4.20
C GLU A 26 -12.87 -7.82 3.09
N GLY A 27 -12.45 -7.04 2.10
CA GLY A 27 -13.27 -6.70 0.94
C GLY A 27 -13.68 -7.93 0.12
N ALA A 28 -12.81 -8.93 -0.02
CA ALA A 28 -13.16 -10.18 -0.70
C ALA A 28 -14.28 -10.96 0.03
N GLY A 29 -14.26 -10.94 1.37
CA GLY A 29 -15.24 -11.62 2.23
C GLY A 29 -16.60 -10.93 2.35
N ARG A 30 -16.73 -9.65 1.98
CA ARG A 30 -18.02 -8.94 2.03
C ARG A 30 -19.00 -9.46 0.97
N ARG A 31 -20.30 -9.35 1.26
CA ARG A 31 -21.37 -9.79 0.34
C ARG A 31 -21.83 -8.68 -0.60
N SER A 32 -22.01 -7.47 -0.07
CA SER A 32 -22.53 -6.34 -0.84
C SER A 32 -21.43 -5.68 -1.67
N ARG A 33 -21.73 -5.31 -2.92
CA ARG A 33 -20.79 -4.57 -3.78
C ARG A 33 -20.33 -3.24 -3.16
N PRO A 34 -21.20 -2.43 -2.52
CA PRO A 34 -20.77 -1.20 -1.85
C PRO A 34 -19.73 -1.45 -0.75
N ASP A 35 -19.92 -2.48 0.08
CA ASP A 35 -18.95 -2.82 1.13
C ASP A 35 -17.63 -3.29 0.53
N LYS A 36 -17.66 -4.16 -0.49
CA LYS A 36 -16.45 -4.56 -1.22
C LYS A 36 -15.67 -3.35 -1.71
N ASN A 37 -16.37 -2.41 -2.37
CA ASN A 37 -15.78 -1.21 -2.93
C ASN A 37 -15.10 -0.34 -1.85
N ARG A 38 -15.74 -0.20 -0.69
CA ARG A 38 -15.19 0.55 0.45
C ARG A 38 -13.85 -0.04 0.90
N PHE A 39 -13.78 -1.35 1.15
CA PHE A 39 -12.55 -2.00 1.60
C PHE A 39 -11.44 -1.97 0.55
N TYR A 40 -11.77 -2.19 -0.73
CA TYR A 40 -10.79 -2.02 -1.81
C TYR A 40 -10.28 -0.57 -1.92
N GLY A 41 -11.14 0.42 -1.64
CA GLY A 41 -10.74 1.82 -1.54
C GLY A 41 -9.75 2.09 -0.39
N ILE A 42 -9.98 1.49 0.78
CA ILE A 42 -9.05 1.59 1.91
C ILE A 42 -7.70 0.94 1.57
N ALA A 43 -7.70 -0.26 0.99
CA ALA A 43 -6.48 -0.92 0.53
C ALA A 43 -5.70 -0.05 -0.47
N ARG A 44 -6.41 0.65 -1.37
CA ARG A 44 -5.80 1.56 -2.36
C ARG A 44 -5.18 2.77 -1.66
N GLY A 45 -5.85 3.32 -0.64
CA GLY A 45 -5.32 4.36 0.23
C GLY A 45 -4.00 3.94 0.89
N SER A 46 -3.98 2.78 1.55
CA SER A 46 -2.75 2.28 2.18
C SER A 46 -1.63 1.93 1.18
N THR A 47 -1.98 1.59 -0.07
CA THR A 47 -0.99 1.44 -1.14
C THR A 47 -0.30 2.77 -1.48
N ASN A 48 -1.05 3.88 -1.47
CA ASN A 48 -0.51 5.21 -1.68
C ASN A 48 0.35 5.68 -0.49
N GLU A 49 -0.03 5.33 0.75
CA GLU A 49 0.77 5.58 1.94
C GLU A 49 2.14 4.87 1.86
N CYS A 50 2.15 3.59 1.47
CA CYS A 50 3.40 2.87 1.19
C CYS A 50 4.25 3.59 0.15
N ALA A 51 3.65 4.07 -0.94
CA ALA A 51 4.39 4.79 -1.98
C ALA A 51 5.04 6.07 -1.44
N ALA A 52 4.32 6.85 -0.64
CA ALA A 52 4.86 8.04 0.01
C ALA A 52 6.02 7.70 0.96
N ILE A 53 5.93 6.59 1.70
CA ILE A 53 7.02 6.15 2.60
C ILE A 53 8.25 5.70 1.80
N ILE A 54 8.08 4.99 0.69
CA ILE A 54 9.18 4.63 -0.22
C ILE A 54 9.87 5.89 -0.76
N ASP A 55 9.11 6.95 -1.08
CA ASP A 55 9.64 8.21 -1.55
C ASP A 55 10.47 8.92 -0.47
N LEU A 56 9.99 8.89 0.78
CA LEU A 56 10.75 9.39 1.93
C LEU A 56 12.04 8.58 2.17
N LEU A 57 12.01 7.25 2.04
CA LEU A 57 13.20 6.41 2.17
C LEU A 57 14.24 6.74 1.10
N ARG A 58 13.80 6.96 -0.15
CA ARG A 58 14.66 7.39 -1.26
C ARG A 58 15.30 8.74 -1.00
N VAL A 59 14.50 9.78 -0.71
CA VAL A 59 14.98 11.15 -0.53
C VAL A 59 15.93 11.27 0.67
N ARG A 60 15.73 10.44 1.70
CA ARG A 60 16.60 10.41 2.89
C ARG A 60 17.83 9.51 2.73
N GLY A 61 18.02 8.86 1.57
CA GLY A 61 19.14 7.94 1.33
C GLY A 61 19.12 6.70 2.24
N LEU A 62 17.93 6.26 2.67
CA LEU A 62 17.75 5.15 3.62
C LEU A 62 17.52 3.79 2.95
N ALA A 63 17.34 3.79 1.64
CA ALA A 63 17.20 2.60 0.81
C ALA A 63 17.83 2.84 -0.57
N SER A 64 18.28 1.77 -1.21
CA SER A 64 18.86 1.86 -2.55
C SER A 64 17.82 2.28 -3.59
N GLU A 65 18.26 2.95 -4.65
CA GLU A 65 17.37 3.33 -5.75
C GLU A 65 16.68 2.11 -6.38
N ALA A 66 17.43 1.01 -6.55
CA ALA A 66 16.92 -0.26 -7.05
C ALA A 66 15.79 -0.83 -6.16
N SER A 67 15.98 -0.87 -4.83
CA SER A 67 14.94 -1.34 -3.90
C SER A 67 13.70 -0.44 -3.92
N CYS A 68 13.90 0.89 -3.98
CA CYS A 68 12.79 1.83 -4.08
C CYS A 68 12.02 1.68 -5.41
N ASN A 69 12.72 1.45 -6.53
CA ASN A 69 12.09 1.22 -7.84
C ASN A 69 11.27 -0.08 -7.83
N GLN A 70 11.87 -1.18 -7.35
CA GLN A 70 11.16 -2.46 -7.21
C GLN A 70 9.91 -2.33 -6.34
N ALA A 71 10.00 -1.64 -5.19
CA ALA A 71 8.85 -1.40 -4.34
C ALA A 71 7.77 -0.58 -5.05
N ARG A 72 8.13 0.49 -5.77
CA ARG A 72 7.17 1.30 -6.53
C ARG A 72 6.48 0.50 -7.64
N GLU A 73 7.20 -0.37 -8.36
CA GLU A 73 6.60 -1.23 -9.38
C GLU A 73 5.51 -2.13 -8.79
N LEU A 74 5.79 -2.76 -7.65
CA LEU A 74 4.80 -3.58 -6.94
C LEU A 74 3.58 -2.76 -6.50
N LEU A 75 3.80 -1.57 -5.94
CA LEU A 75 2.72 -0.69 -5.50
C LEU A 75 1.85 -0.21 -6.68
N VAL A 76 2.46 0.11 -7.83
CA VAL A 76 1.73 0.44 -9.07
C VAL A 76 0.85 -0.73 -9.51
N ARG A 77 1.38 -1.97 -9.48
CA ARG A 77 0.58 -3.16 -9.81
C ARG A 77 -0.61 -3.34 -8.87
N ILE A 78 -0.42 -3.11 -7.57
CA ILE A 78 -1.51 -3.17 -6.58
C ILE A 78 -2.58 -2.10 -6.87
N VAL A 79 -2.19 -0.84 -7.12
CA VAL A 79 -3.14 0.23 -7.47
C VAL A 79 -3.94 -0.12 -8.72
N GLN A 80 -3.29 -0.67 -9.76
CA GLN A 80 -3.95 -1.07 -11.00
C GLN A 80 -4.99 -2.16 -10.74
N MET A 81 -4.66 -3.19 -9.96
CA MET A 81 -5.59 -4.26 -9.60
C MET A 81 -6.77 -3.74 -8.77
N LEU A 82 -6.50 -2.95 -7.73
CA LEU A 82 -7.54 -2.37 -6.87
C LEU A 82 -8.46 -1.43 -7.63
N THR A 83 -7.92 -0.62 -8.54
CA THR A 83 -8.72 0.26 -9.42
C THR A 83 -9.72 -0.55 -10.24
N ARG A 84 -9.29 -1.65 -10.85
CA ARG A 84 -10.18 -2.52 -11.62
C ARG A 84 -11.24 -3.20 -10.76
N LEU A 85 -10.86 -3.66 -9.56
CA LEU A 85 -11.82 -4.24 -8.61
C LEU A 85 -12.88 -3.21 -8.18
N GLN A 86 -12.49 -1.99 -7.85
CA GLN A 86 -13.42 -0.93 -7.46
C GLN A 86 -14.36 -0.53 -8.60
N GLN A 87 -13.85 -0.37 -9.82
CA GLN A 87 -14.67 -0.13 -11.01
C GLN A 87 -15.73 -1.23 -11.19
N ARG A 88 -15.33 -2.49 -11.00
CA ARG A 88 -16.27 -3.63 -11.08
C ARG A 88 -17.31 -3.61 -9.97
N MET A 89 -17.01 -3.11 -8.78
CA MET A 89 -17.99 -3.03 -7.69
C MET A 89 -18.97 -1.86 -7.87
N ALA A 90 -18.60 -0.82 -8.61
CA ALA A 90 -19.43 0.37 -8.87
C ALA A 90 -20.40 0.23 -10.06
N ALA A 91 -20.11 -0.68 -10.99
CA ALA A 91 -21.09 -1.18 -11.96
C ALA A 91 -22.10 -2.13 -11.29
#